data_AF-X1RL63-F1
#
_entry.id   AF-X1RL63-F1
#
_cell.length_a   1.000
_cell.length_b   1.000
_cell.length_c   1.000
_cell.angle_alpha   90.00
_cell.angle_beta   90.00
_cell.angle_gamma   90.00
#
_symmetry.space_group_name_H-M   'P 1'
#
loop_
_entity.id
_entity.type
_entity.pdbx_description
1 polymer ?
#
loop_
_entity_poly.entity_id
_entity_poly.type
_entity_poly.pdbx_seq_one_letter_code
_entity_poly.pdbx_strand_id
1 'polypeptide(L)'
;MLKIRGRLTKPIGQNNFGEFNYEQYLAQKRIFAYANIWQDKDIQKIGEERTNLLISFSMSMRNKIKSIIERLIHPPYNFLLIGMLLGEKTHIPPELKDVFIESGIMHILAVSGLHVGIIAAALFIF
;
A
#
# COMPACT_ATOMS: atom_id res chain seq x y z
N MET A 1 -15.53 8.07 -2.83
CA MET A 1 -15.28 9.47 -3.25
C MET A 1 -15.05 10.34 -2.02
N LEU A 2 -13.97 11.13 -2.05
CA LEU A 2 -13.68 12.15 -1.04
C LEU A 2 -13.77 13.53 -1.70
N LYS A 3 -14.36 14.48 -0.99
CA LYS A 3 -14.31 15.91 -1.30
C LYS A 3 -13.28 16.51 -0.38
N ILE A 4 -12.23 17.07 -0.97
CA ILE A 4 -11.14 17.71 -0.23
C ILE A 4 -11.22 19.20 -0.53
N ARG A 5 -11.27 20.02 0.51
CA ARG A 5 -11.10 21.47 0.43
C ARG A 5 -9.69 21.81 0.90
N GLY A 6 -8.98 22.63 0.14
CA GLY A 6 -7.61 23.00 0.49
C GLY A 6 -7.10 24.09 -0.41
N ARG A 7 -6.03 24.75 0.00
CA ARG A 7 -5.33 25.73 -0.83
C ARG A 7 -4.25 24.98 -1.62
N LEU A 8 -4.36 25.01 -2.94
CA LEU A 8 -3.28 24.59 -3.82
C LEU A 8 -2.11 25.57 -3.69
N THR A 9 -0.94 25.05 -3.38
CA THR A 9 0.31 25.80 -3.24
C THR A 9 1.35 25.24 -4.19
N LYS A 10 2.12 26.14 -4.79
CA LYS A 10 3.29 25.78 -5.60
C LYS A 10 4.40 25.25 -4.69
N PRO A 11 5.13 24.20 -5.08
CA PRO A 11 6.39 23.82 -4.43
C PRO A 11 7.32 25.03 -4.27
N ILE A 12 7.99 25.09 -3.13
CA ILE A 12 8.97 26.15 -2.86
C ILE A 12 10.20 25.86 -3.74
N GLY A 13 10.62 26.86 -4.51
CA GLY A 13 11.84 26.81 -5.30
C GLY A 13 13.09 26.96 -4.44
N GLN A 14 14.25 27.13 -5.07
CA GLN A 14 15.47 27.47 -4.35
C GLN A 14 15.37 28.88 -3.76
N ASN A 15 15.52 29.00 -2.44
CA ASN A 15 15.62 30.30 -1.77
C ASN A 15 17.08 30.76 -1.63
N ASN A 16 18.05 29.84 -1.53
CA ASN A 16 19.47 30.15 -1.55
C ASN A 16 20.24 29.37 -2.62
N PHE A 17 21.34 29.95 -3.08
CA PHE A 17 22.24 29.32 -4.05
C PHE A 17 22.90 28.07 -3.43
N GLY A 18 22.71 26.91 -4.07
CA GLY A 18 23.22 25.62 -3.59
C GLY A 18 22.25 24.78 -2.75
N GLU A 19 21.06 25.29 -2.43
CA GLU A 19 20.03 24.50 -1.74
C GLU A 19 19.30 23.52 -2.67
N PHE A 20 18.72 22.49 -2.07
CA PHE A 20 17.89 21.53 -2.78
C PHE A 20 16.67 22.19 -3.42
N ASN A 21 16.50 22.03 -4.72
CA ASN A 21 15.35 22.56 -5.45
C ASN A 21 14.17 21.59 -5.37
N TYR A 22 13.32 21.77 -4.35
CA TYR A 22 12.16 20.91 -4.17
C TYR A 22 11.14 21.04 -5.31
N GLU A 23 11.02 22.24 -5.89
CA GLU A 23 10.20 22.49 -7.08
C GLU A 23 10.66 21.65 -8.28
N GLN A 24 11.95 21.67 -8.62
CA GLN A 24 12.48 20.88 -9.75
C GLN A 24 12.37 19.37 -9.49
N TYR A 25 12.63 18.93 -8.26
CA TYR A 25 12.46 17.52 -7.89
C TYR A 25 11.03 17.03 -8.11
N LEU A 26 10.03 17.79 -7.67
CA LEU A 26 8.63 17.45 -7.86
C LEU A 26 8.20 17.58 -9.33
N ALA A 27 8.72 18.56 -10.07
CA ALA A 27 8.46 18.71 -11.50
C ALA A 27 8.93 17.50 -12.32
N GLN A 28 10.08 16.88 -11.96
CA GLN A 28 10.53 15.62 -12.58
C GLN A 28 9.55 14.46 -12.35
N LYS A 29 8.81 14.48 -11.24
CA LYS A 29 7.72 13.54 -10.94
C LYS A 29 6.36 13.96 -11.51
N ARG A 30 6.31 15.01 -12.33
CA ARG A 30 5.08 15.63 -12.87
C ARG A 30 4.12 16.17 -11.80
N ILE A 31 4.66 16.60 -10.66
CA ILE A 31 3.92 17.22 -9.55
C ILE A 31 4.23 18.72 -9.55
N PHE A 32 3.23 19.55 -9.86
CA PHE A 32 3.40 21.01 -10.00
C PHE A 32 2.72 21.83 -8.89
N ALA A 33 1.82 21.20 -8.14
CA ALA A 33 1.13 21.80 -7.01
C ALA A 33 0.75 20.70 -6.01
N TYR A 34 0.69 21.08 -4.74
CA TYR A 34 0.16 20.23 -3.68
C TYR A 34 -0.87 21.02 -2.87
N ALA A 35 -1.84 20.33 -2.29
CA ALA A 35 -2.84 20.94 -1.43
C ALA A 35 -2.52 20.57 0.02
N ASN A 36 -2.36 21.57 0.88
CA ASN A 36 -2.24 21.36 2.32
C ASN A 36 -3.63 21.31 2.96
N ILE A 37 -3.88 20.24 3.71
CA ILE A 37 -5.12 20.04 4.47
C ILE A 37 -4.75 20.24 5.94
N TRP A 38 -5.40 21.21 6.59
CA TRP A 38 -5.04 21.63 7.95
C TRP A 38 -6.02 21.11 9.01
N GLN A 39 -7.23 20.73 8.62
CA GLN A 39 -8.28 20.31 9.53
C GLN A 39 -9.09 19.15 8.96
N ASP A 40 -9.51 18.22 9.82
CA ASP A 40 -10.31 17.04 9.42
C ASP A 40 -11.62 17.43 8.72
N LYS A 41 -12.19 18.59 9.06
CA LYS A 41 -13.42 19.13 8.44
C LYS A 41 -13.26 19.46 6.95
N ASP A 42 -12.03 19.58 6.47
CA ASP A 42 -11.72 19.87 5.08
C ASP A 42 -11.72 18.61 4.20
N ILE A 43 -11.85 17.42 4.81
CA ILE A 43 -12.04 16.14 4.13
C ILE A 43 -13.45 15.64 4.42
N GLN A 44 -14.29 15.55 3.39
CA GLN A 44 -15.63 15.01 3.51
C GLN A 44 -15.78 13.78 2.60
N LYS A 45 -16.21 12.65 3.16
CA LYS A 45 -16.65 11.50 2.36
C LYS A 45 -18.00 11.85 1.74
N ILE A 46 -18.01 12.12 0.44
CA ILE A 46 -19.21 12.54 -0.31
C ILE A 46 -19.93 11.38 -1.01
N GLY A 47 -19.40 10.18 -0.89
CA GLY A 47 -20.05 8.98 -1.39
C GLY A 47 -19.11 7.80 -1.41
N GLU A 48 -19.68 6.62 -1.45
CA GLU A 48 -19.00 5.46 -1.99
C GLU A 48 -19.34 5.44 -3.47
N GLU A 49 -18.32 5.47 -4.34
CA GLU A 49 -18.56 4.97 -5.69
C GLU A 49 -19.08 3.55 -5.53
N ARG A 50 -19.97 3.09 -6.42
CA ARG A 50 -20.42 1.70 -6.46
C ARG A 50 -19.18 0.83 -6.58
N THR A 51 -18.67 0.41 -5.43
CA THR A 51 -17.45 -0.36 -5.36
C THR A 51 -17.88 -1.70 -5.90
N ASN A 52 -17.20 -2.17 -6.95
CA ASN A 52 -17.55 -3.45 -7.54
C ASN A 52 -17.67 -4.48 -6.40
N LEU A 53 -18.79 -5.20 -6.32
CA LEU A 53 -19.07 -6.13 -5.22
C LEU A 53 -17.91 -7.11 -5.02
N LEU A 54 -17.23 -7.46 -6.12
CA LEU A 54 -16.02 -8.28 -6.10
C LEU A 54 -14.85 -7.62 -5.36
N ILE A 55 -14.62 -6.32 -5.57
CA ILE A 55 -13.55 -5.57 -4.88
C ILE A 55 -13.88 -5.46 -3.39
N SER A 56 -15.12 -5.11 -3.05
CA SER A 56 -15.57 -5.03 -1.65
C SER A 56 -15.46 -6.37 -0.93
N PHE A 57 -15.90 -7.45 -1.58
CA PHE A 57 -15.76 -8.81 -1.06
C PHE A 57 -14.30 -9.22 -0.87
N SER A 58 -13.45 -8.96 -1.87
CA SER A 58 -12.01 -9.25 -1.81
C SER A 58 -11.34 -8.50 -0.64
N MET A 59 -11.66 -7.22 -0.46
CA MET A 59 -11.15 -6.42 0.67
C MET A 59 -11.64 -6.94 2.02
N SER A 60 -12.90 -7.35 2.12
CA SER A 60 -13.47 -7.94 3.34
C SER A 60 -12.80 -9.28 3.69
N MET A 61 -12.62 -10.16 2.69
CA MET A 61 -11.91 -11.43 2.86
C MET A 61 -10.46 -11.22 3.28
N ARG A 62 -9.75 -10.30 2.62
CA ARG A 62 -8.38 -9.91 2.99
C ARG A 62 -8.29 -9.49 4.45
N ASN A 63 -9.19 -8.60 4.90
CA ASN A 63 -9.21 -8.11 6.28
C ASN A 63 -9.55 -9.21 7.29
N LYS A 64 -10.47 -10.11 6.94
CA LYS A 64 -10.83 -11.26 7.79
C LYS A 64 -9.65 -12.21 7.97
N ILE A 65 -8.96 -12.57 6.89
CA ILE A 65 -7.76 -13.43 6.94
C ILE A 65 -6.68 -12.77 7.81
N LYS A 66 -6.41 -11.47 7.59
CA LYS A 66 -5.43 -10.71 8.39
C LYS A 66 -5.76 -10.76 9.87
N SER A 67 -7.01 -10.47 10.24
CA SER A 67 -7.44 -10.47 11.65
C SER A 67 -7.35 -11.86 12.30
N ILE A 68 -7.62 -12.93 11.56
CA ILE A 68 -7.43 -14.31 12.04
C ILE A 68 -5.95 -14.57 12.32
N ILE A 69 -5.06 -14.21 11.40
CA ILE A 69 -3.61 -14.41 11.56
C ILE A 69 -3.07 -13.62 12.76
N GLU A 70 -3.45 -12.34 12.89
CA GLU A 70 -3.02 -11.49 14.00
C GLU A 70 -3.49 -11.99 15.37
N ARG A 71 -4.61 -12.73 15.42
CA ARG A 71 -5.12 -13.34 16.66
C ARG A 71 -4.46 -14.68 16.99
N LEU A 72 -4.13 -15.48 15.98
CA LEU A 72 -3.62 -16.84 16.16
C LEU A 72 -2.09 -16.91 16.25
N ILE A 73 -1.39 -15.95 15.64
CA ILE A 73 0.07 -15.96 15.53
C ILE A 73 0.64 -14.71 16.16
N HIS A 74 1.65 -14.89 17.01
CA HIS A 74 2.32 -13.79 17.68
C HIS A 74 3.31 -13.08 16.74
N PRO A 75 3.51 -11.76 16.91
CA PRO A 75 4.62 -11.07 16.26
C PRO A 75 5.97 -11.71 16.60
N PRO A 76 6.95 -11.70 15.67
CA PRO A 76 6.87 -11.11 14.33
C PRO A 76 6.40 -12.07 13.22
N TYR A 77 6.11 -13.33 13.54
CA TYR A 77 5.80 -14.37 12.53
C TYR A 77 4.45 -14.16 11.83
N ASN A 78 3.51 -13.47 12.49
CA ASN A 78 2.25 -13.06 11.85
C ASN A 78 2.49 -12.19 10.61
N PHE A 79 3.47 -11.29 10.65
CA PHE A 79 3.82 -10.41 9.53
C PHE A 79 4.39 -11.19 8.34
N LEU A 80 5.13 -12.27 8.60
CA LEU A 80 5.59 -13.17 7.53
C LEU A 80 4.40 -13.86 6.86
N LEU A 81 3.47 -14.42 7.63
CA LEU A 81 2.31 -15.12 7.06
C LEU A 81 1.38 -14.17 6.30
N ILE A 82 1.17 -12.97 6.83
CA ILE A 82 0.45 -11.88 6.15
C ILE A 82 1.16 -11.49 4.85
N GLY A 83 2.49 -11.39 4.86
CA GLY A 83 3.29 -11.12 3.66
C GLY A 83 3.16 -12.21 2.60
N MET A 84 3.19 -13.48 3.01
CA MET A 84 3.09 -14.63 2.10
C MET A 84 1.68 -14.77 1.48
N LEU A 85 0.62 -14.61 2.29
CA LEU A 85 -0.75 -14.84 1.82
C LEU A 85 -1.39 -13.60 1.19
N LEU A 86 -1.12 -12.41 1.73
CA LEU A 86 -1.79 -11.16 1.36
C LEU A 86 -0.87 -10.16 0.66
N GLY A 87 0.41 -10.51 0.47
CA GLY A 87 1.41 -9.66 -0.18
C GLY A 87 1.86 -8.43 0.62
N GLU A 88 1.48 -8.32 1.90
CA GLU A 88 1.74 -7.14 2.72
C GLU A 88 3.03 -7.30 3.53
N LYS A 89 4.10 -6.62 3.09
CA LYS A 89 5.45 -6.74 3.66
C LYS A 89 5.83 -5.61 4.61
N THR A 90 4.96 -4.61 4.78
CA THR A 90 5.25 -3.34 5.47
C THR A 90 5.67 -3.52 6.93
N HIS A 91 5.19 -4.58 7.59
CA HIS A 91 5.39 -4.82 9.01
C HIS A 91 6.43 -5.92 9.31
N ILE A 92 7.11 -6.46 8.29
CA ILE A 92 8.12 -7.50 8.49
C ILE A 92 9.39 -6.83 9.04
N PRO A 93 9.91 -7.24 10.22
CA PRO A 93 11.14 -6.69 10.77
C PRO A 93 12.34 -6.85 9.83
N PRO A 94 13.27 -5.87 9.77
CA PRO A 94 14.45 -5.94 8.92
C PRO A 94 15.27 -7.20 9.15
N GLU A 95 15.45 -7.62 10.39
CA GLU A 95 16.27 -8.78 10.75
C GLU A 95 15.70 -10.08 10.16
N LEU A 96 14.37 -10.22 10.18
CA LEU A 96 13.71 -11.35 9.54
C LEU A 96 13.78 -11.28 8.02
N LYS A 97 13.71 -10.07 7.46
CA LYS A 97 13.87 -9.89 6.02
C LYS A 97 15.27 -10.29 5.57
N ASP A 98 16.30 -9.97 6.36
CA ASP A 98 17.69 -10.31 6.09
C ASP A 98 17.91 -11.82 6.12
N VAL A 99 17.31 -12.56 7.07
CA VAL A 99 17.35 -14.04 7.08
C VAL A 99 16.79 -14.65 5.78
N PHE A 100 15.72 -14.07 5.22
CA PHE A 100 15.14 -14.53 3.94
C PHE A 100 16.00 -14.14 2.74
N ILE A 101 16.75 -13.04 2.84
CA ILE A 101 17.72 -12.60 1.82
C ILE A 101 18.92 -13.52 1.80
N GLU A 102 19.53 -13.77 2.97
CA GLU A 102 20.70 -14.62 3.13
C GLU A 102 20.43 -16.06 2.72
N SER A 103 19.22 -16.56 2.98
CA SER A 103 18.80 -17.90 2.54
C SER A 103 18.35 -17.95 1.07
N GLY A 104 18.31 -16.82 0.35
CA GLY A 104 17.91 -16.75 -1.06
C GLY A 104 16.41 -16.95 -1.32
N ILE A 105 15.59 -17.05 -0.27
CA ILE A 105 14.15 -17.36 -0.39
C ILE A 105 13.24 -16.13 -0.28
N MET A 106 13.79 -14.92 -0.38
CA MET A 106 13.02 -13.66 -0.32
C MET A 106 11.84 -13.62 -1.32
N HIS A 107 11.96 -14.31 -2.45
CA HIS A 107 10.91 -14.40 -3.46
C HIS A 107 9.62 -15.09 -2.95
N ILE A 108 9.69 -15.94 -1.92
CA ILE A 108 8.53 -16.59 -1.28
C ILE A 108 7.63 -15.57 -0.58
N LEU A 109 8.20 -14.47 -0.07
CA LEU A 109 7.44 -13.38 0.53
C LEU A 109 6.69 -12.54 -0.51
N ALA A 110 6.88 -12.78 -1.82
CA ALA A 110 6.08 -12.17 -2.88
C ALA A 110 4.93 -13.10 -3.26
N VAL A 111 3.75 -12.51 -3.56
CA VAL A 111 2.68 -13.24 -4.23
C VAL A 111 3.24 -13.75 -5.56
N SER A 112 3.48 -15.05 -5.65
CA SER A 112 4.05 -15.67 -6.85
C SER A 112 3.01 -15.76 -7.97
N GLY A 113 3.47 -15.74 -9.23
CA GLY A 113 2.61 -15.98 -10.39
C GLY A 113 1.88 -17.32 -10.35
N LEU A 114 2.36 -18.27 -9.54
CA LEU A 114 1.68 -19.54 -9.27
C LEU A 114 0.35 -19.34 -8.52
N HIS A 115 0.28 -18.46 -7.53
CA HIS A 115 -0.98 -18.19 -6.82
C HIS A 115 -2.04 -17.60 -7.77
N VAL A 116 -1.61 -16.67 -8.63
CA VAL A 116 -2.46 -16.09 -9.67
C VAL A 116 -2.86 -17.16 -10.70
N GLY A 117 -1.92 -18.02 -11.09
CA GLY A 117 -2.15 -19.13 -12.03
C GLY A 117 -3.14 -20.16 -11.51
N ILE A 118 -3.07 -20.54 -10.23
CA ILE A 118 -4.04 -21.47 -9.60
C ILE A 118 -5.44 -20.86 -9.58
N ILE A 119 -5.56 -19.58 -9.22
CA ILE A 119 -6.86 -18.90 -9.21
C ILE A 119 -7.41 -18.77 -10.64
N ALA A 120 -6.58 -18.39 -11.61
CA ALA A 120 -6.98 -18.34 -13.01
C ALA A 120 -7.43 -19.72 -13.51
N ALA A 121 -6.67 -20.79 -13.24
CA ALA A 121 -7.05 -22.14 -13.61
C ALA A 121 -8.39 -22.54 -12.98
N ALA A 122 -8.61 -22.26 -11.70
CA ALA A 122 -9.88 -22.54 -11.04
C ALA A 122 -11.07 -21.76 -11.63
N LEU A 123 -10.85 -20.56 -12.16
CA LEU A 123 -11.90 -19.72 -12.78
C LEU A 123 -12.12 -19.98 -14.27
N PHE A 124 -11.14 -20.55 -14.98
CA PHE A 124 -11.22 -20.85 -16.41
C PHE A 124 -11.57 -22.31 -16.70
N ILE A 125 -11.28 -23.23 -15.76
CA ILE A 125 -11.59 -24.66 -15.90
C ILE A 125 -12.99 -25.00 -15.35
N PHE A 126 -13.53 -24.16 -14.46
CA PHE A 126 -14.93 -24.20 -13.99
C PHE A 126 -15.73 -23.03 -14.58
#